data_AF-A0AAU0T0A9-F1
#
_entry.id   AF-A0AAU0T0A9-F1
#
_cell.length_a   1.000
_cell.length_b   1.000
_cell.length_c   1.000
_cell.angle_alpha   90.00
_cell.angle_beta   90.00
_cell.angle_gamma   90.00
#
_symmetry.space_group_name_H-M   'P 1'
#
loop_
_entity.id
_entity.type
_entity.pdbx_description
1 polymer ?
#
loop_
_entity_poly.entity_id
_entity_poly.type
_entity_poly.pdbx_seq_one_letter_code
_entity_poly.pdbx_strand_id
1 'polypeptide(L)'
;MLKTGLFINKSRYFRNFSEVLSFGALDARFARKRRSYFRPSLGDDSSASDKLIVSQGAISGNTQVGISNLGGQGALTLQNGIEVVQAQNGATSSADAFALKSSVSAGAYQYYLFKGGVTAGSENNWYLRSSVIAIAPRAAPPAAPPVIIRPPSAPPVAPAAPIVAADEPPVEPPTAAPVAPADPPSTVPADSPADASPTPAATTPALPAAVAGAAPIPLFRLEVPVYSVVVPAAQTLMLNALGTFHDRQGDQGLLTETGLASAGWGRFYNNDFKKSWSGTVSPSLDGSLEGFQIGNDLFSSEISEGRYQRFGFFVGQTHLRGSVKGFAEGFQGRQAGQTKLDGDNVGLYWTLSDRSGWYVDAVAIATRLDGNSQSDRGVKLETQGHGLTLSLEGGYPVALSDHWSVEPQAQLISQHISLDDQNDGISEVSFDSQNYTTGRLGARLNGRYRVSNTPVEPYLRANVWRTFGGSDTVTYDDVDRIKTQHKASSADVGMGVVAQLSPTVAVYLGADYDANLDSNDLKGISGNVGIRMSW
;
A
#
# COMPACT_ATOMS: atom_id res chain seq x y z
N MET A 1 -12.99 -5.61 -63.38
CA MET A 1 -14.21 -5.16 -62.69
C MET A 1 -13.82 -4.53 -61.37
N LEU A 2 -14.46 -3.41 -61.01
CA LEU A 2 -13.87 -2.23 -60.37
C LEU A 2 -13.16 -2.44 -59.01
N LYS A 3 -11.94 -1.90 -58.94
CA LYS A 3 -11.29 -1.42 -57.71
C LYS A 3 -11.94 -0.10 -57.29
N THR A 4 -12.32 0.02 -56.02
CA THR A 4 -12.56 1.32 -55.38
C THR A 4 -11.86 1.33 -54.03
N GLY A 5 -10.71 2.03 -53.99
CA GLY A 5 -10.04 2.41 -52.75
C GLY A 5 -10.66 3.69 -52.21
N LEU A 6 -10.69 3.83 -50.88
CA LEU A 6 -11.07 5.09 -50.23
C LEU A 6 -9.91 5.54 -49.33
N PHE A 7 -9.43 6.75 -49.60
CA PHE A 7 -8.35 7.45 -48.93
C PHE A 7 -8.83 8.07 -47.61
N ILE A 8 -7.99 8.06 -46.57
CA ILE A 8 -8.13 8.93 -45.39
C ILE A 8 -7.16 10.09 -45.56
N ASN A 9 -7.68 11.30 -45.74
CA ASN A 9 -6.89 12.52 -45.88
C ASN A 9 -6.52 13.05 -44.47
N LYS A 10 -5.21 13.16 -44.18
CA LYS A 10 -4.69 13.85 -43.00
C LYS A 10 -4.63 15.34 -43.29
N SER A 11 -5.40 16.16 -42.59
CA SER A 11 -5.13 17.60 -42.50
C SER A 11 -4.78 17.98 -41.05
N ARG A 12 -3.66 18.69 -40.90
CA ARG A 12 -3.21 19.34 -39.67
C ARG A 12 -4.11 20.55 -39.42
N TYR A 13 -4.65 20.71 -38.21
CA TYR A 13 -4.72 21.94 -37.38
C TYR A 13 -5.68 21.69 -36.19
N PHE A 14 -5.31 22.19 -35.02
CA PHE A 14 -5.91 21.97 -33.69
C PHE A 14 -7.39 22.40 -33.54
N ARG A 15 -8.20 21.57 -32.84
CA ARG A 15 -9.03 21.87 -31.64
C ARG A 15 -10.06 20.76 -31.40
N ASN A 16 -10.15 20.29 -30.14
CA ASN A 16 -11.15 19.43 -29.49
C ASN A 16 -12.34 18.96 -30.37
N PHE A 17 -12.27 17.74 -30.89
CA PHE A 17 -13.43 16.99 -31.39
C PHE A 17 -13.19 15.49 -31.19
N SER A 18 -14.14 14.81 -30.54
CA SER A 18 -14.21 13.34 -30.45
C SER A 18 -14.48 12.75 -31.84
N GLU A 19 -13.63 11.83 -32.32
CA GLU A 19 -13.86 11.14 -33.60
C GLU A 19 -14.79 9.93 -33.40
N VAL A 20 -15.90 9.87 -34.15
CA VAL A 20 -16.82 8.74 -34.18
C VAL A 20 -16.55 7.90 -35.43
N LEU A 21 -16.10 6.65 -35.24
CA LEU A 21 -16.03 5.65 -36.31
C LEU A 21 -17.28 4.78 -36.27
N SER A 22 -18.16 4.90 -37.28
CA SER A 22 -19.37 4.08 -37.43
C SER A 22 -19.25 3.15 -38.64
N PHE A 23 -19.55 1.86 -38.46
CA PHE A 23 -19.61 0.86 -39.53
C PHE A 23 -21.03 0.29 -39.66
N GLY A 24 -21.56 0.26 -40.89
CA GLY A 24 -22.89 -0.29 -41.23
C GLY A 24 -22.84 -1.71 -41.80
N ALA A 25 -23.70 -2.57 -41.27
CA ALA A 25 -24.11 -3.94 -41.65
C ALA A 25 -23.35 -4.67 -42.79
N LEU A 26 -22.50 -5.63 -42.40
CA LEU A 26 -22.51 -7.04 -42.85
C LEU A 26 -21.42 -7.76 -42.02
N ASP A 27 -21.77 -8.82 -41.29
CA ASP A 27 -20.88 -9.74 -40.54
C ASP A 27 -19.46 -9.17 -40.33
N ALA A 28 -19.34 -8.20 -39.40
CA ALA A 28 -18.07 -7.52 -39.14
C ALA A 28 -17.15 -8.46 -38.37
N ARG A 29 -16.69 -9.52 -39.03
CA ARG A 29 -15.49 -10.23 -38.63
C ARG A 29 -14.38 -9.21 -38.72
N PHE A 30 -13.89 -8.76 -37.56
CA PHE A 30 -12.63 -8.00 -37.45
C PHE A 30 -11.44 -8.92 -37.77
N ALA A 31 -11.47 -9.62 -38.90
CA ALA A 31 -10.45 -10.54 -39.36
C ALA A 31 -9.45 -9.81 -40.26
N ARG A 32 -8.48 -9.13 -39.63
CA ARG A 32 -7.04 -9.02 -39.98
C ARG A 32 -6.43 -7.76 -39.36
N LYS A 33 -5.68 -7.92 -38.27
CA LYS A 33 -4.66 -7.00 -37.70
C LYS A 33 -4.99 -5.50 -37.78
N ARG A 34 -6.22 -5.08 -37.44
CA ARG A 34 -6.52 -3.64 -37.25
C ARG A 34 -6.24 -3.28 -35.81
N ARG A 35 -5.40 -2.26 -35.61
CA ARG A 35 -5.12 -1.65 -34.31
C ARG A 35 -6.05 -0.46 -34.18
N SER A 36 -6.93 -0.46 -33.19
CA SER A 36 -7.73 0.71 -32.83
C SER A 36 -7.01 1.44 -31.71
N TYR A 37 -6.93 2.76 -31.78
CA TYR A 37 -6.24 3.58 -30.79
C TYR A 37 -7.25 4.59 -30.23
N PHE A 38 -7.51 4.52 -28.93
CA PHE A 38 -8.39 5.44 -28.22
C PHE A 38 -7.57 6.36 -27.34
N ARG A 39 -8.09 7.58 -27.12
CA ARG A 39 -7.40 8.59 -26.34
C ARG A 39 -8.25 9.08 -25.16
N PRO A 40 -8.48 8.25 -24.14
CA PRO A 40 -9.16 8.69 -22.94
C PRO A 40 -8.28 9.62 -22.11
N SER A 41 -8.90 10.52 -21.35
CA SER A 41 -8.26 11.06 -20.14
C SER A 41 -8.48 10.02 -19.04
N LEU A 42 -7.46 9.21 -18.72
CA LEU A 42 -7.62 8.13 -17.74
C LEU A 42 -7.97 8.69 -16.35
N GLY A 43 -9.17 8.37 -15.88
CA GLY A 43 -9.72 8.86 -14.63
C GLY A 43 -10.85 7.93 -14.14
N ASP A 44 -11.93 8.51 -13.63
CA ASP A 44 -13.09 7.79 -13.10
C ASP A 44 -14.11 7.44 -14.20
N ASP A 45 -15.30 6.97 -13.82
CA ASP A 45 -16.38 6.60 -14.75
C ASP A 45 -16.85 7.74 -15.66
N SER A 46 -16.63 9.01 -15.28
CA SER A 46 -17.04 10.19 -16.04
C SER A 46 -16.04 10.60 -17.12
N SER A 47 -14.88 9.92 -17.17
CA SER A 47 -13.80 10.25 -18.08
C SER A 47 -14.22 10.25 -19.55
N ALA A 48 -13.87 11.32 -20.25
CA ALA A 48 -14.07 11.41 -21.68
C ALA A 48 -13.13 10.43 -22.42
N SER A 49 -13.66 9.77 -23.45
CA SER A 49 -12.89 8.87 -24.33
C SER A 49 -13.42 8.92 -25.76
N ASP A 50 -12.52 8.74 -26.71
CA ASP A 50 -12.89 8.28 -28.06
C ASP A 50 -13.54 6.90 -27.95
N LYS A 51 -14.55 6.63 -28.79
CA LYS A 51 -15.31 5.37 -28.75
C LYS A 51 -15.46 4.76 -30.14
N LEU A 52 -15.36 3.44 -30.22
CA LEU A 52 -15.82 2.69 -31.39
C LEU A 52 -17.31 2.42 -31.23
N ILE A 53 -18.12 2.90 -32.17
CA ILE A 53 -19.57 2.65 -32.15
C ILE A 53 -19.90 1.57 -33.17
N VAL A 54 -20.45 0.46 -32.69
CA VAL A 54 -20.97 -0.62 -33.54
C VAL A 54 -22.48 -0.54 -33.53
N SER A 55 -23.05 -0.14 -34.67
CA SER A 55 -24.47 0.21 -34.74
C SER A 55 -25.40 -0.99 -34.66
N GLN A 56 -25.01 -2.15 -35.19
CA GLN A 56 -25.76 -3.43 -35.20
C GLN A 56 -24.80 -4.61 -35.43
N GLY A 57 -25.22 -5.85 -35.11
CA GLY A 57 -24.51 -7.09 -35.44
C GLY A 57 -23.71 -7.71 -34.28
N ALA A 58 -22.88 -8.71 -34.58
CA ALA A 58 -22.07 -9.42 -33.59
C ALA A 58 -20.62 -8.90 -33.56
N ILE A 59 -20.15 -8.49 -32.38
CA ILE A 59 -18.78 -8.04 -32.12
C ILE A 59 -18.00 -9.23 -31.55
N SER A 60 -17.15 -9.82 -32.37
CA SER A 60 -16.32 -10.99 -32.03
C SER A 60 -14.92 -10.89 -32.65
N GLY A 61 -13.99 -11.74 -32.22
CA GLY A 61 -12.61 -11.75 -32.72
C GLY A 61 -11.60 -11.49 -31.62
N ASN A 62 -10.52 -10.77 -31.91
CA ASN A 62 -9.43 -10.47 -30.96
C ASN A 62 -8.77 -9.10 -31.21
N THR A 63 -9.58 -8.08 -31.49
CA THR A 63 -9.11 -6.76 -31.89
C THR A 63 -8.26 -6.12 -30.79
N GLN A 64 -7.06 -5.67 -31.17
CA GLN A 64 -6.12 -5.03 -30.24
C GLN A 64 -6.48 -3.55 -30.04
N VAL A 65 -6.74 -3.21 -28.79
CA VAL A 65 -7.10 -1.86 -28.31
C VAL A 65 -5.85 -1.20 -27.73
N GLY A 66 -5.34 -0.18 -28.41
CA GLY A 66 -4.31 0.69 -27.86
C GLY A 66 -4.92 1.91 -27.17
N ILE A 67 -4.36 2.28 -26.03
CA ILE A 67 -4.81 3.43 -25.23
C ILE A 67 -3.68 4.46 -25.16
N SER A 68 -4.00 5.72 -25.44
CA SER A 68 -3.15 6.88 -25.17
C SER A 68 -3.80 7.73 -24.10
N ASN A 69 -3.18 7.84 -22.94
CA ASN A 69 -3.68 8.74 -21.91
C ASN A 69 -3.54 10.22 -22.35
N LEU A 70 -4.63 10.99 -22.37
CA LEU A 70 -4.63 12.43 -22.62
C LEU A 70 -4.54 13.23 -21.31
N GLY A 71 -3.47 12.97 -20.55
CA GLY A 71 -3.18 13.70 -19.30
C GLY A 71 -4.15 13.42 -18.15
N GLY A 72 -4.86 12.29 -18.17
CA GLY A 72 -5.64 11.86 -17.01
C GLY A 72 -4.73 11.40 -15.88
N GLN A 73 -5.04 11.79 -14.65
CA GLN A 73 -4.24 11.51 -13.46
C GLN A 73 -4.54 10.14 -12.84
N GLY A 74 -5.47 9.37 -13.43
CA GLY A 74 -6.01 8.17 -12.82
C GLY A 74 -7.06 8.48 -11.76
N ALA A 75 -8.02 7.57 -11.62
CA ALA A 75 -8.97 7.55 -10.51
C ALA A 75 -9.66 6.18 -10.46
N LEU A 76 -10.34 5.90 -9.35
CA LEU A 76 -11.10 4.67 -9.18
C LEU A 76 -12.40 4.71 -10.01
N THR A 77 -12.65 3.70 -10.84
CA THR A 77 -13.93 3.50 -11.52
C THR A 77 -14.86 2.73 -10.60
N LEU A 78 -15.99 3.31 -10.20
CA LEU A 78 -16.95 2.74 -9.24
C LEU A 78 -18.26 2.26 -9.90
N GLN A 79 -18.45 2.54 -11.18
CA GLN A 79 -19.68 2.23 -11.93
C GLN A 79 -19.34 1.40 -13.19
N ASN A 80 -19.64 1.92 -14.39
CA ASN A 80 -19.42 1.21 -15.66
C ASN A 80 -17.94 1.22 -16.09
N GLY A 81 -17.15 2.20 -15.65
CA GLY A 81 -15.83 2.51 -16.18
C GLY A 81 -15.85 3.42 -17.40
N ILE A 82 -14.67 3.62 -17.98
CA ILE A 82 -14.46 4.52 -19.12
C ILE A 82 -14.83 3.79 -20.41
N GLU A 83 -15.95 4.16 -21.02
CA GLU A 83 -16.44 3.50 -22.22
C GLU A 83 -15.54 3.73 -23.44
N VAL A 84 -15.10 2.65 -24.08
CA VAL A 84 -14.24 2.68 -25.27
C VAL A 84 -14.88 2.00 -26.49
N VAL A 85 -15.87 1.12 -26.28
CA VAL A 85 -16.67 0.53 -27.36
C VAL A 85 -18.14 0.55 -26.95
N GLN A 86 -18.97 1.08 -27.84
CA GLN A 86 -20.42 1.14 -27.68
C GLN A 86 -21.11 0.22 -28.70
N ALA A 87 -21.91 -0.71 -28.19
CA ALA A 87 -22.81 -1.53 -28.98
C ALA A 87 -24.21 -0.87 -28.98
N GLN A 88 -24.77 -0.60 -30.16
CA GLN A 88 -26.08 0.02 -30.31
C GLN A 88 -27.05 -0.90 -31.05
N ASN A 89 -28.35 -0.54 -31.04
CA ASN A 89 -29.45 -1.18 -31.78
C ASN A 89 -29.40 -2.73 -31.81
N GLY A 90 -29.19 -3.35 -30.65
CA GLY A 90 -29.18 -4.82 -30.52
C GLY A 90 -27.87 -5.49 -30.91
N ALA A 91 -26.78 -4.74 -31.12
CA ALA A 91 -25.46 -5.32 -31.29
C ALA A 91 -25.03 -6.10 -30.02
N THR A 92 -24.46 -7.29 -30.22
CA THR A 92 -24.00 -8.17 -29.14
C THR A 92 -22.50 -8.35 -29.19
N SER A 93 -21.81 -8.46 -28.06
CA SER A 93 -20.36 -8.71 -28.03
C SER A 93 -19.99 -10.02 -27.35
N SER A 94 -18.86 -10.63 -27.74
CA SER A 94 -18.25 -11.80 -27.07
C SER A 94 -17.03 -11.37 -26.25
N ALA A 95 -16.72 -12.03 -25.12
CA ALA A 95 -15.67 -11.59 -24.18
C ALA A 95 -14.22 -11.66 -24.73
N ASP A 96 -14.03 -12.27 -25.90
CA ASP A 96 -12.75 -12.33 -26.62
C ASP A 96 -12.58 -11.20 -27.65
N ALA A 97 -13.66 -10.48 -27.99
CA ALA A 97 -13.70 -9.56 -29.13
C ALA A 97 -12.62 -8.47 -29.12
N PHE A 98 -12.22 -8.03 -27.93
CA PHE A 98 -11.17 -7.03 -27.73
C PHE A 98 -10.17 -7.46 -26.66
N ALA A 99 -8.94 -7.00 -26.83
CA ALA A 99 -7.83 -7.16 -25.90
C ALA A 99 -7.00 -5.89 -25.86
N LEU A 100 -6.43 -5.55 -24.69
CA LEU A 100 -5.50 -4.43 -24.59
C LEU A 100 -4.18 -4.76 -25.29
N LYS A 101 -3.67 -3.79 -26.07
CA LYS A 101 -2.40 -3.90 -26.79
C LYS A 101 -1.19 -3.85 -25.86
N SER A 102 -1.30 -3.15 -24.73
CA SER A 102 -0.26 -2.96 -23.72
C SER A 102 -0.89 -2.69 -22.36
N SER A 103 -0.09 -2.74 -21.29
CA SER A 103 -0.54 -2.28 -19.98
C SER A 103 -0.96 -0.80 -20.04
N VAL A 104 -1.99 -0.45 -19.27
CA VAL A 104 -2.55 0.90 -19.17
C VAL A 104 -2.59 1.29 -17.70
N SER A 105 -1.85 2.33 -17.32
CA SER A 105 -1.82 2.85 -15.95
C SER A 105 -1.86 4.37 -15.96
N ALA A 106 -2.41 4.97 -14.90
CA ALA A 106 -2.37 6.40 -14.62
C ALA A 106 -2.51 6.60 -13.11
N GLY A 107 -1.75 7.55 -12.54
CA GLY A 107 -1.67 7.75 -11.10
C GLY A 107 -1.36 6.45 -10.36
N ALA A 108 -2.15 6.17 -9.33
CA ALA A 108 -2.06 4.95 -8.53
C ALA A 108 -2.66 3.70 -9.18
N TYR A 109 -3.36 3.81 -10.31
CA TYR A 109 -4.24 2.75 -10.81
C TYR A 109 -3.72 2.02 -12.06
N GLN A 110 -4.01 0.73 -12.09
CA GLN A 110 -3.93 -0.13 -13.25
C GLN A 110 -5.33 -0.26 -13.87
N TYR A 111 -5.44 0.01 -15.18
CA TYR A 111 -6.67 -0.16 -15.93
C TYR A 111 -6.64 -1.46 -16.72
N TYR A 112 -7.74 -2.20 -16.69
CA TYR A 112 -7.99 -3.34 -17.58
C TYR A 112 -9.27 -3.14 -18.37
N LEU A 113 -9.40 -3.92 -19.44
CA LEU A 113 -10.55 -3.88 -20.31
C LEU A 113 -11.59 -4.91 -19.87
N PHE A 114 -12.84 -4.48 -19.75
CA PHE A 114 -13.98 -5.31 -19.36
C PHE A 114 -15.08 -5.20 -20.40
N LYS A 115 -15.75 -6.33 -20.64
CA LYS A 115 -17.03 -6.39 -21.34
C LYS A 115 -18.14 -6.18 -20.32
N GLY A 116 -19.08 -5.28 -20.63
CA GLY A 116 -20.25 -5.01 -19.83
C GLY A 116 -20.07 -3.91 -18.78
N GLY A 117 -21.12 -3.13 -18.58
CA GLY A 117 -21.29 -2.22 -17.45
C GLY A 117 -22.03 -2.88 -16.28
N VAL A 118 -22.33 -2.10 -15.25
CA VAL A 118 -23.20 -2.47 -14.11
C VAL A 118 -24.62 -1.94 -14.23
N THR A 119 -24.89 -1.07 -15.21
CA THR A 119 -26.22 -0.51 -15.51
C THR A 119 -26.87 -1.23 -16.70
N ALA A 120 -28.19 -1.37 -16.71
CA ALA A 120 -28.91 -2.02 -17.80
C ALA A 120 -28.62 -1.39 -19.17
N GLY A 121 -28.50 -2.21 -20.21
CA GLY A 121 -28.20 -1.78 -21.59
C GLY A 121 -26.71 -1.57 -21.88
N SER A 122 -25.84 -1.79 -20.90
CA SER A 122 -24.38 -1.68 -21.05
C SER A 122 -23.67 -3.03 -21.27
N GLU A 123 -24.41 -4.15 -21.28
CA GLU A 123 -23.88 -5.52 -21.22
C GLU A 123 -22.98 -5.86 -22.41
N ASN A 124 -23.20 -5.19 -23.55
CA ASN A 124 -22.47 -5.41 -24.79
C ASN A 124 -21.40 -4.35 -25.08
N ASN A 125 -21.30 -3.32 -24.25
CA ASN A 125 -20.28 -2.27 -24.33
C ASN A 125 -18.97 -2.72 -23.69
N TRP A 126 -17.89 -1.97 -23.93
CA TRP A 126 -16.58 -2.24 -23.34
C TRP A 126 -16.01 -1.01 -22.65
N TYR A 127 -15.41 -1.26 -21.50
CA TYR A 127 -14.98 -0.24 -20.56
C TYR A 127 -13.56 -0.49 -20.06
N LEU A 128 -12.77 0.56 -19.91
CA LEU A 128 -11.58 0.53 -19.08
C LEU A 128 -11.99 0.70 -17.61
N ARG A 129 -11.47 -0.15 -16.73
CA ARG A 129 -11.77 -0.11 -15.29
C ARG A 129 -10.50 -0.22 -14.46
N SER A 130 -10.45 0.56 -13.40
CA SER A 130 -9.45 0.51 -12.32
C SER A 130 -9.98 -0.20 -11.07
N SER A 131 -11.11 -0.91 -11.19
CA SER A 131 -11.68 -1.74 -10.13
C SER A 131 -12.36 -3.00 -10.68
N VAL A 132 -12.54 -4.00 -9.82
CA VAL A 132 -13.45 -5.12 -10.07
C VAL A 132 -14.73 -4.90 -9.26
N ILE A 133 -15.87 -4.99 -9.92
CA ILE A 133 -17.19 -4.78 -9.32
C ILE A 133 -18.17 -5.83 -9.84
N ALA A 134 -19.08 -6.26 -8.97
CA ALA A 134 -20.20 -7.13 -9.32
C ALA A 134 -21.51 -6.34 -9.21
N ILE A 135 -22.48 -6.64 -10.08
CA ILE A 135 -23.82 -6.05 -9.96
C ILE A 135 -24.44 -6.43 -8.62
N ALA A 136 -25.17 -5.50 -8.00
CA ALA A 136 -25.99 -5.83 -6.84
C ALA A 136 -27.13 -6.78 -7.27
N PRO A 137 -27.50 -7.77 -6.45
CA PRO A 137 -28.66 -8.60 -6.74
C PRO A 137 -29.90 -7.71 -6.87
N ARG A 138 -30.73 -7.95 -7.88
CA ARG A 138 -32.02 -7.27 -8.01
C ARG A 138 -32.81 -7.53 -6.73
N ALA A 139 -33.21 -6.48 -6.01
CA ALA A 139 -34.08 -6.64 -4.86
C ALA A 139 -35.33 -7.40 -5.32
N ALA A 140 -35.68 -8.48 -4.61
CA ALA A 140 -36.92 -9.19 -4.90
C ALA A 140 -38.07 -8.18 -4.83
N PRO A 141 -39.05 -8.23 -5.76
CA PRO A 141 -40.25 -7.41 -5.64
C PRO A 141 -40.83 -7.59 -4.23
N PRO A 142 -41.30 -6.53 -3.55
CA PRO A 142 -41.96 -6.69 -2.27
C PRO A 142 -43.03 -7.75 -2.42
N ALA A 143 -43.02 -8.76 -1.53
CA ALA A 143 -44.02 -9.81 -1.55
C ALA A 143 -45.40 -9.15 -1.60
N ALA A 144 -46.23 -9.56 -2.57
CA ALA A 144 -47.59 -9.05 -2.67
C ALA A 144 -48.23 -9.18 -1.27
N PRO A 145 -48.86 -8.11 -0.74
CA PRO A 145 -49.51 -8.19 0.56
C PRO A 145 -50.43 -9.41 0.56
N PRO A 146 -50.47 -10.21 1.66
CA PRO A 146 -51.29 -11.40 1.69
C PRO A 146 -52.71 -11.03 1.28
N VAL A 147 -53.26 -11.76 0.30
CA VAL A 147 -54.66 -11.60 -0.10
C VAL A 147 -55.49 -11.82 1.16
N ILE A 148 -56.04 -10.76 1.73
CA ILE A 148 -57.00 -10.87 2.82
C ILE A 148 -58.22 -11.54 2.20
N ILE A 149 -58.35 -12.84 2.44
CA ILE A 149 -59.58 -13.58 2.15
C ILE A 149 -60.63 -12.99 3.10
N ARG A 150 -61.43 -12.05 2.61
CA ARG A 150 -62.59 -11.58 3.37
C ARG A 150 -63.52 -12.79 3.56
N PRO A 151 -63.96 -13.11 4.78
CA PRO A 151 -64.94 -14.17 4.99
C PRO A 151 -66.20 -13.85 4.16
N PRO A 152 -66.87 -14.87 3.60
CA PRO A 152 -68.05 -14.66 2.77
C PRO A 152 -69.09 -13.89 3.58
N SER A 153 -69.54 -12.76 3.05
CA SER A 153 -70.68 -12.03 3.57
C SER A 153 -71.90 -12.95 3.59
N ALA A 154 -72.60 -12.99 4.73
CA ALA A 154 -73.81 -13.78 4.92
C ALA A 154 -74.83 -13.51 3.79
N PRO A 155 -75.58 -14.54 3.35
CA PRO A 155 -76.54 -14.40 2.28
C PRO A 155 -77.64 -13.38 2.65
N PRO A 156 -78.04 -12.49 1.72
CA PRO A 156 -79.10 -11.53 1.97
C PRO A 156 -80.43 -12.27 2.15
N VAL A 157 -81.18 -11.86 3.17
CA VAL A 157 -82.57 -12.32 3.40
C VAL A 157 -83.41 -11.90 2.20
N ALA A 158 -84.06 -12.88 1.56
CA ALA A 158 -84.91 -12.69 0.40
C ALA A 158 -86.13 -11.80 0.73
N PRO A 159 -86.33 -10.66 0.02
CA PRO A 159 -87.59 -9.93 0.07
C PRO A 159 -88.70 -10.72 -0.64
N ALA A 160 -89.90 -10.70 -0.07
CA ALA A 160 -91.08 -11.36 -0.62
C ALA A 160 -91.43 -10.83 -2.02
N ALA A 161 -91.89 -11.73 -2.89
CA ALA A 161 -92.23 -11.47 -4.28
C ALA A 161 -93.40 -10.47 -4.43
N PRO A 162 -93.24 -9.40 -5.25
CA PRO A 162 -94.35 -8.69 -5.85
C PRO A 162 -94.81 -9.40 -7.14
N ILE A 163 -96.10 -9.25 -7.39
CA ILE A 163 -96.92 -9.90 -8.41
C ILE A 163 -96.54 -9.40 -9.81
N VAL A 164 -96.61 -10.31 -10.79
CA VAL A 164 -96.32 -10.14 -12.22
C VAL A 164 -97.18 -9.04 -12.87
N ALA A 165 -96.54 -8.21 -13.69
CA ALA A 165 -97.19 -7.59 -14.85
C ALA A 165 -96.48 -8.10 -16.11
N ALA A 166 -97.28 -8.51 -17.09
CA ALA A 166 -96.85 -9.04 -18.36
C ALA A 166 -96.33 -7.92 -19.28
N ASP A 167 -95.48 -8.32 -20.23
CA ASP A 167 -95.03 -7.61 -21.43
C ASP A 167 -93.60 -7.03 -21.40
N GLU A 168 -92.60 -7.87 -21.73
CA GLU A 168 -91.28 -7.41 -22.22
C GLU A 168 -90.66 -8.46 -23.18
N PRO A 169 -90.13 -8.06 -24.36
CA PRO A 169 -89.64 -8.98 -25.41
C PRO A 169 -88.20 -9.49 -25.16
N PRO A 170 -87.74 -10.55 -25.86
CA PRO A 170 -86.44 -11.16 -25.60
C PRO A 170 -85.26 -10.27 -26.01
N VAL A 171 -84.34 -10.06 -25.08
CA VAL A 171 -83.08 -9.31 -25.24
C VAL A 171 -82.02 -10.15 -25.97
N GLU A 172 -81.30 -9.53 -26.90
CA GLU A 172 -80.19 -10.07 -27.71
C GLU A 172 -79.02 -10.68 -26.91
N PRO A 173 -78.22 -11.59 -27.50
CA PRO A 173 -77.03 -12.16 -26.87
C PRO A 173 -75.88 -11.12 -26.74
N PRO A 174 -74.98 -11.27 -25.75
CA PRO A 174 -73.98 -10.26 -25.44
C PRO A 174 -72.85 -10.17 -26.48
N THR A 175 -72.51 -8.95 -26.88
CA THR A 175 -71.32 -8.58 -27.67
C THR A 175 -70.03 -8.97 -26.97
N ALA A 176 -69.06 -9.50 -27.72
CA ALA A 176 -67.73 -9.88 -27.23
C ALA A 176 -66.97 -8.68 -26.63
N ALA A 177 -66.28 -8.91 -25.52
CA ALA A 177 -65.47 -7.90 -24.83
C ALA A 177 -64.27 -7.44 -25.69
N PRO A 178 -63.85 -6.17 -25.60
CA PRO A 178 -62.71 -5.65 -26.35
C PRO A 178 -61.41 -6.33 -25.88
N VAL A 179 -60.59 -6.78 -26.83
CA VAL A 179 -59.21 -7.21 -26.55
C VAL A 179 -58.40 -5.98 -26.16
N ALA A 180 -57.80 -5.99 -24.97
CA ALA A 180 -56.93 -4.91 -24.50
C ALA A 180 -55.75 -4.72 -25.48
N PRO A 181 -55.32 -3.48 -25.77
CA PRO A 181 -54.13 -3.23 -26.57
C PRO A 181 -52.90 -3.87 -25.91
N ALA A 182 -51.99 -4.42 -26.72
CA ALA A 182 -50.70 -4.89 -26.23
C ALA A 182 -49.91 -3.71 -25.63
N ASP A 183 -49.38 -3.89 -24.41
CA ASP A 183 -48.55 -2.89 -23.76
C ASP A 183 -47.31 -2.56 -24.62
N PRO A 184 -46.96 -1.27 -24.80
CA PRO A 184 -45.72 -0.90 -25.48
C PRO A 184 -44.50 -1.42 -24.68
N PRO A 185 -43.37 -1.73 -25.35
CA PRO A 185 -42.18 -2.23 -24.68
C PRO A 185 -41.70 -1.24 -23.62
N SER A 186 -41.61 -1.72 -22.37
CA SER A 186 -41.12 -0.92 -21.24
C SER A 186 -39.68 -0.46 -21.50
N THR A 187 -39.46 0.85 -21.57
CA THR A 187 -38.11 1.43 -21.50
C THR A 187 -37.56 1.16 -20.11
N VAL A 188 -36.49 0.37 -20.02
CA VAL A 188 -35.80 0.08 -18.75
C VAL A 188 -35.31 1.41 -18.15
N PRO A 189 -35.63 1.74 -16.88
CA PRO A 189 -35.08 2.93 -16.23
C PRO A 189 -33.55 2.89 -16.20
N ALA A 190 -32.91 4.03 -16.47
CA ALA A 190 -31.45 4.17 -16.59
C ALA A 190 -30.65 3.73 -15.34
N ASP A 191 -31.31 3.60 -14.18
CA ASP A 191 -30.70 3.20 -12.91
C ASP A 191 -30.90 1.70 -12.57
N SER A 192 -31.47 0.91 -13.48
CA SER A 192 -31.63 -0.52 -13.27
C SER A 192 -30.27 -1.23 -13.36
N PRO A 193 -29.97 -2.23 -12.49
CA PRO A 193 -28.76 -3.02 -12.63
C PRO A 193 -28.76 -3.81 -13.94
N ALA A 194 -27.57 -4.01 -14.51
CA ALA A 194 -27.36 -4.86 -15.68
C ALA A 194 -27.75 -6.31 -15.40
N ASP A 195 -28.06 -7.07 -16.45
CA ASP A 195 -28.45 -8.48 -16.30
C ASP A 195 -27.26 -9.41 -15.94
N ALA A 196 -26.03 -8.97 -16.20
CA ALA A 196 -24.81 -9.71 -15.89
C ALA A 196 -23.71 -8.77 -15.37
N SER A 197 -22.83 -9.31 -14.50
CA SER A 197 -21.65 -8.57 -14.03
C SER A 197 -20.64 -8.34 -15.15
N PRO A 198 -19.86 -7.25 -15.08
CA PRO A 198 -18.73 -7.00 -15.96
C PRO A 198 -17.77 -8.18 -15.98
N THR A 199 -17.33 -8.58 -17.18
CA THR A 199 -16.39 -9.70 -17.37
C THR A 199 -15.07 -9.16 -17.91
N PRO A 200 -13.91 -9.47 -17.31
CA PRO A 200 -12.62 -9.10 -17.86
C PRO A 200 -12.44 -9.62 -19.30
N ALA A 201 -11.74 -8.86 -20.15
CA ALA A 201 -11.33 -9.33 -21.48
C ALA A 201 -10.55 -10.64 -21.38
N ALA A 202 -10.68 -11.54 -22.37
CA ALA A 202 -10.08 -12.87 -22.32
C ALA A 202 -8.55 -12.91 -22.13
N THR A 203 -7.83 -11.84 -22.51
CA THR A 203 -6.37 -11.74 -22.34
C THR A 203 -5.94 -11.04 -21.04
N THR A 204 -6.90 -10.58 -20.24
CA THR A 204 -6.61 -9.93 -18.96
C THR A 204 -6.06 -10.97 -17.98
N PRO A 205 -5.00 -10.65 -17.22
CA PRO A 205 -4.54 -11.52 -16.13
C PRO A 205 -5.67 -11.87 -15.17
N ALA A 206 -5.52 -12.96 -14.42
CA ALA A 206 -6.51 -13.33 -13.41
C ALA A 206 -6.71 -12.18 -12.40
N LEU A 207 -7.96 -11.76 -12.23
CA LEU A 207 -8.39 -10.73 -11.29
C LEU A 207 -9.18 -11.36 -10.14
N PRO A 208 -9.28 -10.70 -8.97
CA PRO A 208 -10.10 -11.20 -7.88
C PRO A 208 -11.57 -11.27 -8.30
N ALA A 209 -12.31 -12.24 -7.74
CA ALA A 209 -13.75 -12.30 -7.94
C ALA A 209 -14.45 -11.25 -7.06
N ALA A 210 -15.21 -10.35 -7.67
CA ALA A 210 -16.06 -9.43 -6.92
C ALA A 210 -17.29 -10.15 -6.34
N VAL A 211 -17.69 -9.74 -5.14
CA VAL A 211 -18.88 -10.26 -4.46
C VAL A 211 -20.04 -9.28 -4.66
N ALA A 212 -21.20 -9.77 -5.06
CA ALA A 212 -22.39 -8.95 -5.28
C ALA A 212 -22.76 -8.18 -4.01
N GLY A 213 -22.91 -6.86 -4.11
CA GLY A 213 -23.21 -5.97 -2.98
C GLY A 213 -22.01 -5.57 -2.11
N ALA A 214 -20.81 -6.12 -2.36
CA ALA A 214 -19.58 -5.63 -1.72
C ALA A 214 -19.03 -4.38 -2.42
N ALA A 215 -18.17 -3.63 -1.73
CA ALA A 215 -17.48 -2.49 -2.31
C ALA A 215 -16.58 -2.93 -3.49
N PRO A 216 -16.41 -2.08 -4.53
CA PRO A 216 -15.49 -2.37 -5.63
C PRO A 216 -14.07 -2.64 -5.12
N ILE A 217 -13.39 -3.61 -5.72
CA ILE A 217 -12.01 -3.97 -5.37
C ILE A 217 -11.06 -3.11 -6.23
N PRO A 218 -10.30 -2.17 -5.64
CA PRO A 218 -9.40 -1.31 -6.42
C PRO A 218 -8.24 -2.10 -7.03
N LEU A 219 -7.86 -1.72 -8.25
CA LEU A 219 -6.74 -2.29 -8.99
C LEU A 219 -5.57 -1.30 -8.98
N PHE A 220 -4.90 -1.18 -7.83
CA PHE A 220 -3.66 -0.41 -7.75
C PHE A 220 -2.56 -1.05 -8.58
N ARG A 221 -1.70 -0.23 -9.17
CA ARG A 221 -0.50 -0.71 -9.87
C ARG A 221 0.53 -1.30 -8.90
N LEU A 222 1.43 -2.15 -9.39
CA LEU A 222 2.45 -2.82 -8.58
C LEU A 222 3.38 -1.82 -7.86
N GLU A 223 3.59 -0.63 -8.40
CA GLU A 223 4.44 0.40 -7.79
C GLU A 223 3.88 0.95 -6.49
N VAL A 224 2.56 0.89 -6.27
CA VAL A 224 1.93 1.52 -5.10
C VAL A 224 2.45 0.97 -3.77
N PRO A 225 2.40 -0.35 -3.50
CA PRO A 225 3.00 -0.90 -2.30
C PRO A 225 4.53 -0.76 -2.27
N VAL A 226 5.20 -0.74 -3.43
CA VAL A 226 6.67 -0.55 -3.51
C VAL A 226 7.07 0.84 -2.99
N TYR A 227 6.37 1.90 -3.39
CA TYR A 227 6.70 3.26 -2.92
C TYR A 227 6.18 3.51 -1.49
N SER A 228 5.09 2.86 -1.11
CA SER A 228 4.50 2.96 0.24
C SER A 228 5.39 2.43 1.36
N VAL A 229 6.44 1.65 1.03
CA VAL A 229 7.40 1.12 2.01
C VAL A 229 8.68 1.94 2.12
N VAL A 230 8.92 2.92 1.23
CA VAL A 230 10.20 3.66 1.17
C VAL A 230 10.44 4.46 2.46
N VAL A 231 9.47 5.24 2.91
CA VAL A 231 9.59 6.01 4.17
C VAL A 231 9.69 5.09 5.40
N PRO A 232 8.84 4.06 5.59
CA PRO A 232 9.02 3.10 6.68
C PRO A 232 10.35 2.32 6.65
N ALA A 233 10.89 2.05 5.46
CA ALA A 233 12.20 1.42 5.28
C ALA A 233 13.33 2.39 5.70
N ALA A 234 13.24 3.67 5.32
CA ALA A 234 14.16 4.71 5.77
C ALA A 234 14.15 4.87 7.29
N GLN A 235 12.97 4.82 7.90
CA GLN A 235 12.83 4.85 9.35
C GLN A 235 13.52 3.65 10.03
N THR A 236 13.34 2.46 9.47
CA THR A 236 13.98 1.23 9.97
C THR A 236 15.50 1.30 9.80
N LEU A 237 15.98 1.83 8.67
CA LEU A 237 17.40 2.08 8.42
C LEU A 237 18.00 3.02 9.48
N MET A 238 17.35 4.15 9.71
CA MET A 238 17.81 5.16 10.68
C MET A 238 17.74 4.67 12.13
N LEU A 239 16.77 3.83 12.51
CA LEU A 239 16.73 3.21 13.86
C LEU A 239 17.90 2.25 14.09
N ASN A 240 18.25 1.43 13.09
CA ASN A 240 19.37 0.50 13.20
C ASN A 240 20.71 1.26 13.26
N ALA A 241 20.84 2.35 12.49
CA ALA A 241 21.97 3.26 12.58
C ALA A 241 22.09 3.92 13.97
N LEU A 242 20.97 4.22 14.64
CA LEU A 242 21.00 4.77 16.00
C LEU A 242 21.51 3.74 17.03
N GLY A 243 20.86 2.56 17.09
CA GLY A 243 21.09 1.56 18.14
C GLY A 243 20.90 2.08 19.58
N THR A 244 21.25 1.25 20.56
CA THR A 244 21.30 1.65 21.97
C THR A 244 22.68 2.18 22.37
N PHE A 245 22.77 2.80 23.55
CA PHE A 245 24.07 3.17 24.16
C PHE A 245 25.05 1.99 24.18
N HIS A 246 24.62 0.83 24.67
CA HIS A 246 25.46 -0.37 24.76
C HIS A 246 25.88 -0.91 23.40
N ASP A 247 25.05 -0.75 22.38
CA ASP A 247 25.43 -1.21 21.05
C ASP A 247 26.57 -0.39 20.45
N ARG A 248 26.68 0.90 20.82
CA ARG A 248 27.72 1.82 20.33
C ARG A 248 28.96 1.90 21.23
N GLN A 249 28.80 1.72 22.54
CA GLN A 249 29.87 1.95 23.53
C GLN A 249 30.26 0.70 24.33
N GLY A 250 29.52 -0.41 24.20
CA GLY A 250 29.75 -1.62 24.99
C GLY A 250 29.18 -1.50 26.40
N ASP A 251 30.00 -1.11 27.37
CA ASP A 251 29.60 -0.92 28.77
C ASP A 251 30.15 0.39 29.32
N GLN A 252 29.37 1.06 30.18
CA GLN A 252 29.76 2.30 30.83
C GLN A 252 30.98 2.15 31.74
N GLY A 253 31.30 0.93 32.20
CA GLY A 253 32.55 0.63 32.89
C GLY A 253 33.81 0.84 32.03
N LEU A 254 33.67 0.88 30.70
CA LEU A 254 34.76 1.14 29.75
C LEU A 254 35.01 2.64 29.50
N LEU A 255 34.24 3.51 30.15
CA LEU A 255 34.18 4.94 29.85
C LEU A 255 34.92 5.79 30.88
N THR A 256 36.11 5.35 31.31
CA THR A 256 36.85 5.98 32.42
C THR A 256 37.82 7.07 32.01
N GLU A 257 38.05 7.26 30.71
CA GLU A 257 39.03 8.22 30.20
C GLU A 257 38.57 9.67 30.37
N THR A 258 39.55 10.57 30.55
CA THR A 258 39.34 12.02 30.62
C THR A 258 40.35 12.75 29.73
N GLY A 259 39.95 13.89 29.16
CA GLY A 259 40.78 14.69 28.26
C GLY A 259 40.14 14.89 26.89
N LEU A 260 40.93 15.42 25.97
CA LEU A 260 40.55 15.61 24.57
C LEU A 260 40.85 14.35 23.76
N ALA A 261 39.95 13.97 22.85
CA ALA A 261 40.13 12.85 21.93
C ALA A 261 40.54 11.56 22.66
N SER A 262 39.90 11.21 23.79
CA SER A 262 40.44 10.22 24.75
C SER A 262 40.19 8.76 24.38
N ALA A 263 39.26 8.50 23.46
CA ALA A 263 39.03 7.17 22.93
C ALA A 263 38.34 7.22 21.56
N GLY A 264 38.51 6.14 20.80
CA GLY A 264 37.81 5.87 19.55
C GLY A 264 37.06 4.55 19.62
N TRP A 265 36.01 4.43 18.81
CA TRP A 265 35.24 3.21 18.70
C TRP A 265 34.82 2.94 17.27
N GLY A 266 34.59 1.68 16.96
CA GLY A 266 34.06 1.22 15.68
C GLY A 266 33.02 0.14 15.91
N ARG A 267 31.98 0.12 15.10
CA ARG A 267 30.87 -0.83 15.21
C ARG A 267 30.45 -1.30 13.82
N PHE A 268 30.15 -2.58 13.69
CA PHE A 268 29.44 -3.19 12.57
C PHE A 268 28.15 -3.82 13.08
N TYR A 269 27.06 -3.67 12.33
CA TYR A 269 25.77 -4.25 12.67
C TYR A 269 25.05 -4.75 11.42
N ASN A 270 24.25 -5.79 11.60
CA ASN A 270 23.39 -6.35 10.56
C ASN A 270 22.03 -6.74 11.12
N ASN A 271 21.03 -6.84 10.23
CA ASN A 271 19.68 -7.25 10.58
C ASN A 271 18.97 -7.87 9.37
N ASP A 272 18.58 -9.13 9.46
CA ASP A 272 17.68 -9.77 8.51
C ASP A 272 16.27 -9.79 9.11
N PHE A 273 15.31 -9.18 8.42
CA PHE A 273 13.97 -8.97 8.98
C PHE A 273 12.86 -9.09 7.95
N LYS A 274 11.68 -9.41 8.47
CA LYS A 274 10.42 -9.32 7.75
C LYS A 274 9.46 -8.46 8.55
N LYS A 275 8.97 -7.38 7.94
CA LYS A 275 8.13 -6.39 8.61
C LYS A 275 6.95 -6.01 7.72
N SER A 276 5.78 -5.88 8.32
CA SER A 276 4.57 -5.39 7.65
C SER A 276 4.07 -4.11 8.32
N TRP A 277 3.30 -3.34 7.58
CA TRP A 277 2.64 -2.15 8.08
C TRP A 277 1.19 -2.15 7.62
N SER A 278 0.29 -1.70 8.48
CA SER A 278 -1.10 -1.45 8.12
C SER A 278 -1.25 -0.17 7.31
N GLY A 279 -2.26 -0.10 6.45
CA GLY A 279 -2.49 1.07 5.60
C GLY A 279 -3.38 0.75 4.39
N THR A 280 -3.53 1.73 3.49
CA THR A 280 -4.33 1.60 2.26
C THR A 280 -3.93 0.37 1.44
N VAL A 281 -2.63 0.10 1.36
CA VAL A 281 -2.10 -1.07 0.63
C VAL A 281 -1.38 -2.09 1.51
N SER A 282 -1.39 -1.89 2.83
CA SER A 282 -0.77 -2.77 3.83
C SER A 282 0.58 -3.39 3.38
N PRO A 283 1.61 -2.56 3.10
CA PRO A 283 2.85 -3.04 2.53
C PRO A 283 3.65 -3.90 3.53
N SER A 284 4.52 -4.75 3.01
CA SER A 284 5.48 -5.53 3.78
C SER A 284 6.81 -5.61 3.07
N LEU A 285 7.88 -5.65 3.84
CA LEU A 285 9.27 -5.72 3.41
C LEU A 285 9.92 -6.96 4.03
N ASP A 286 10.47 -7.80 3.17
CA ASP A 286 11.37 -8.90 3.53
C ASP A 286 12.77 -8.46 3.10
N GLY A 287 13.60 -8.07 4.07
CA GLY A 287 14.80 -7.29 3.82
C GLY A 287 15.98 -7.63 4.72
N SER A 288 17.16 -7.22 4.24
CA SER A 288 18.42 -7.31 4.94
C SER A 288 19.02 -5.91 5.05
N LEU A 289 19.57 -5.59 6.21
CA LEU A 289 20.26 -4.34 6.48
C LEU A 289 21.65 -4.63 7.05
N GLU A 290 22.63 -3.83 6.66
CA GLU A 290 23.97 -3.84 7.25
C GLU A 290 24.54 -2.42 7.33
N GLY A 291 25.41 -2.18 8.30
CA GLY A 291 26.06 -0.89 8.42
C GLY A 291 27.30 -0.92 9.29
N PHE A 292 28.11 0.12 9.15
CA PHE A 292 29.27 0.35 9.98
C PHE A 292 29.30 1.79 10.49
N GLN A 293 29.94 1.98 11.63
CA GLN A 293 30.16 3.28 12.25
C GLN A 293 31.56 3.37 12.84
N ILE A 294 32.12 4.57 12.81
CA ILE A 294 33.38 4.91 13.46
C ILE A 294 33.18 6.23 14.18
N GLY A 295 33.53 6.27 15.46
CA GLY A 295 33.37 7.45 16.30
C GLY A 295 34.58 7.75 17.18
N ASN A 296 34.59 8.95 17.72
CA ASN A 296 35.64 9.42 18.61
C ASN A 296 35.10 10.35 19.70
N ASP A 297 35.68 10.22 20.89
CA ASP A 297 35.35 11.00 22.07
C ASP A 297 36.09 12.34 22.03
N LEU A 298 35.48 13.39 21.47
CA LEU A 298 36.08 14.72 21.34
C LEU A 298 36.55 15.30 22.69
N PHE A 299 35.72 15.19 23.72
CA PHE A 299 36.02 15.70 25.04
C PHE A 299 35.38 14.84 26.12
N SER A 300 36.14 14.56 27.16
CA SER A 300 35.69 13.83 28.34
C SER A 300 36.23 14.47 29.61
N SER A 301 35.41 14.57 30.65
CA SER A 301 35.83 15.15 31.93
C SER A 301 35.08 14.53 33.09
N GLU A 302 35.73 14.48 34.26
CA GLU A 302 35.03 14.29 35.52
C GLU A 302 34.40 15.64 35.95
N ILE A 303 33.09 15.68 36.19
CA ILE A 303 32.41 16.90 36.65
C ILE A 303 32.48 16.99 38.18
N SER A 304 32.04 15.94 38.88
CA SER A 304 31.95 15.90 40.33
C SER A 304 31.68 14.47 40.83
N GLU A 305 32.27 14.09 41.96
CA GLU A 305 31.95 12.86 42.70
C GLU A 305 32.05 11.55 41.90
N GLY A 306 32.92 11.48 40.87
CA GLY A 306 33.00 10.30 40.01
C GLY A 306 32.01 10.25 38.85
N ARG A 307 31.31 11.37 38.57
CA ARG A 307 30.50 11.54 37.37
C ARG A 307 31.37 11.98 36.20
N TYR A 308 31.34 11.21 35.12
CA TYR A 308 32.04 11.47 33.87
C TYR A 308 31.05 11.95 32.81
N GLN A 309 31.37 13.05 32.13
CA GLN A 309 30.68 13.45 30.91
C GLN A 309 31.59 13.26 29.72
N ARG A 310 30.97 13.02 28.57
CA ARG A 310 31.67 12.85 27.30
C ARG A 310 30.85 13.39 26.15
N PHE A 311 31.53 14.07 25.25
CA PHE A 311 31.02 14.51 23.98
C PHE A 311 31.82 13.85 22.88
N GLY A 312 31.15 13.35 21.85
CA GLY A 312 31.81 12.76 20.71
C GLY A 312 30.99 12.86 19.45
N PHE A 313 31.59 12.37 18.38
CA PHE A 313 30.95 12.30 17.08
C PHE A 313 31.18 10.92 16.47
N PHE A 314 30.39 10.59 15.46
CA PHE A 314 30.62 9.43 14.61
C PHE A 314 30.15 9.69 13.19
N VAL A 315 30.70 8.91 12.28
CA VAL A 315 30.25 8.79 10.90
C VAL A 315 29.98 7.33 10.60
N GLY A 316 29.09 7.05 9.66
CA GLY A 316 28.81 5.67 9.27
C GLY A 316 27.91 5.58 8.06
N GLN A 317 27.83 4.38 7.51
CA GLN A 317 26.99 4.09 6.36
C GLN A 317 26.12 2.88 6.66
N THR A 318 24.89 2.91 6.16
CA THR A 318 23.92 1.83 6.31
C THR A 318 23.30 1.52 4.96
N HIS A 319 23.18 0.25 4.62
CA HIS A 319 22.59 -0.23 3.39
C HIS A 319 21.41 -1.13 3.73
N LEU A 320 20.28 -0.93 3.06
CA LEU A 320 19.07 -1.73 3.17
C LEU A 320 18.65 -2.19 1.79
N ARG A 321 18.25 -3.46 1.68
CA ARG A 321 17.61 -4.01 0.48
C ARG A 321 16.52 -4.98 0.87
N GLY A 322 15.47 -5.08 0.06
CA GLY A 322 14.44 -6.07 0.30
C GLY A 322 13.42 -6.20 -0.81
N SER A 323 12.64 -7.28 -0.73
CA SER A 323 11.50 -7.53 -1.59
C SER A 323 10.22 -6.98 -0.94
N VAL A 324 9.34 -6.42 -1.76
CA VAL A 324 8.12 -5.76 -1.32
C VAL A 324 6.90 -6.56 -1.74
N LYS A 325 5.98 -6.73 -0.78
CA LYS A 325 4.62 -7.23 -1.03
C LYS A 325 3.60 -6.24 -0.49
N GLY A 326 2.39 -6.27 -1.03
CA GLY A 326 1.28 -5.49 -0.50
C GLY A 326 0.01 -5.73 -1.29
N PHE A 327 -1.00 -4.89 -1.09
CA PHE A 327 -2.21 -4.91 -1.89
C PHE A 327 -1.97 -4.23 -3.25
N ALA A 328 -2.04 -5.00 -4.32
CA ALA A 328 -1.91 -4.53 -5.70
C ALA A 328 -2.74 -5.40 -6.65
N GLU A 329 -3.22 -4.81 -7.74
CA GLU A 329 -4.06 -5.47 -8.76
C GLU A 329 -5.25 -6.25 -8.16
N GLY A 330 -5.75 -5.80 -7.01
CA GLY A 330 -6.88 -6.39 -6.29
C GLY A 330 -6.55 -7.58 -5.36
N PHE A 331 -5.28 -7.94 -5.21
CA PHE A 331 -4.86 -9.05 -4.34
C PHE A 331 -4.05 -8.55 -3.13
N GLN A 332 -4.37 -9.07 -1.94
CA GLN A 332 -3.59 -8.85 -0.72
C GLN A 332 -2.27 -9.65 -0.77
N GLY A 333 -1.20 -9.10 -0.19
CA GLY A 333 0.10 -9.78 -0.09
C GLY A 333 0.75 -10.12 -1.44
N ARG A 334 0.38 -9.42 -2.51
CA ARG A 334 0.92 -9.61 -3.85
C ARG A 334 2.37 -9.15 -3.89
N GLN A 335 3.24 -9.95 -4.50
CA GLN A 335 4.61 -9.54 -4.77
C GLN A 335 4.60 -8.42 -5.81
N ALA A 336 5.31 -7.34 -5.51
CA ALA A 336 5.16 -6.08 -6.21
C ALA A 336 6.47 -5.52 -6.76
N GLY A 337 7.60 -5.83 -6.10
CA GLY A 337 8.90 -5.34 -6.51
C GLY A 337 9.96 -5.49 -5.43
N GLN A 338 10.97 -4.63 -5.53
CA GLN A 338 12.12 -4.55 -4.63
C GLN A 338 12.49 -3.09 -4.37
N THR A 339 13.14 -2.85 -3.22
CA THR A 339 13.67 -1.53 -2.85
C THR A 339 15.09 -1.66 -2.30
N LYS A 340 15.88 -0.62 -2.53
CA LYS A 340 17.24 -0.44 -2.01
C LYS A 340 17.35 0.99 -1.49
N LEU A 341 17.93 1.12 -0.31
CA LEU A 341 18.12 2.40 0.35
C LEU A 341 19.44 2.42 1.09
N ASP A 342 20.18 3.48 0.91
CA ASP A 342 21.47 3.75 1.53
C ASP A 342 21.36 5.01 2.39
N GLY A 343 22.08 5.01 3.50
CA GLY A 343 22.09 6.12 4.45
C GLY A 343 23.50 6.47 4.90
N ASP A 344 23.93 7.69 4.58
CA ASP A 344 25.18 8.27 5.07
C ASP A 344 24.89 9.09 6.33
N ASN A 345 25.52 8.70 7.44
CA ASN A 345 25.18 9.20 8.76
C ASN A 345 26.32 10.06 9.33
N VAL A 346 25.96 11.22 9.89
CA VAL A 346 26.82 12.03 10.76
C VAL A 346 26.12 12.19 12.10
N GLY A 347 26.77 11.71 13.16
CA GLY A 347 26.21 11.67 14.49
C GLY A 347 27.02 12.45 15.52
N LEU A 348 26.32 13.03 16.50
CA LEU A 348 26.87 13.61 17.71
C LEU A 348 26.26 12.91 18.91
N TYR A 349 27.05 12.71 19.96
CA TYR A 349 26.56 12.16 21.22
C TYR A 349 27.10 12.92 22.43
N TRP A 350 26.29 12.90 23.48
CA TRP A 350 26.67 13.28 24.83
C TRP A 350 26.27 12.15 25.79
N THR A 351 27.23 11.67 26.58
CA THR A 351 26.99 10.63 27.57
C THR A 351 27.43 11.14 28.94
N LEU A 352 26.57 10.99 29.93
CA LEU A 352 26.84 11.21 31.35
C LEU A 352 26.76 9.87 32.08
N SER A 353 27.79 9.51 32.82
CA SER A 353 27.84 8.26 33.59
C SER A 353 28.48 8.46 34.96
N ASP A 354 28.24 7.53 35.88
CA ASP A 354 28.73 7.59 37.26
C ASP A 354 29.43 6.29 37.69
N ARG A 355 30.18 6.34 38.81
CA ARG A 355 30.81 5.15 39.42
C ARG A 355 29.84 4.06 39.86
N SER A 356 28.61 4.43 40.22
CA SER A 356 27.54 3.47 40.50
C SER A 356 27.01 2.78 39.23
N GLY A 357 27.38 3.28 38.05
CA GLY A 357 27.11 2.66 36.77
C GLY A 357 25.83 3.12 36.08
N TRP A 358 25.07 4.09 36.61
CA TRP A 358 23.97 4.68 35.85
C TRP A 358 24.51 5.53 34.69
N TYR A 359 23.70 5.69 33.65
CA TYR A 359 24.02 6.56 32.52
C TYR A 359 22.81 7.31 31.97
N VAL A 360 23.10 8.43 31.32
CA VAL A 360 22.22 9.15 30.41
C VAL A 360 22.98 9.39 29.11
N ASP A 361 22.35 9.10 27.99
CA ASP A 361 22.95 9.20 26.66
C ASP A 361 22.00 9.94 25.71
N ALA A 362 22.50 10.99 25.08
CA ALA A 362 21.78 11.79 24.10
C ALA A 362 22.48 11.72 22.75
N VAL A 363 21.74 11.45 21.68
CA VAL A 363 22.29 11.31 20.33
C VAL A 363 21.47 12.11 19.32
N ALA A 364 22.17 12.77 18.40
CA ALA A 364 21.59 13.35 17.19
C ALA A 364 22.31 12.78 15.97
N ILE A 365 21.55 12.31 14.97
CA ILE A 365 22.06 11.78 13.70
C ILE A 365 21.40 12.52 12.55
N ALA A 366 22.19 13.16 11.71
CA ALA A 366 21.76 13.61 10.40
C ALA A 366 22.10 12.51 9.37
N THR A 367 21.11 12.09 8.60
CA THR A 367 21.25 11.04 7.59
C THR A 367 20.91 11.61 6.22
N ARG A 368 21.81 11.46 5.26
CA ARG A 368 21.47 11.62 3.83
C ARG A 368 20.97 10.28 3.32
N LEU A 369 19.85 10.29 2.59
CA LEU A 369 19.21 9.09 2.05
C LEU A 369 19.31 9.10 0.52
N ASP A 370 19.76 7.99 -0.04
CA ASP A 370 19.79 7.75 -1.49
C ASP A 370 19.33 6.31 -1.77
N GLY A 371 18.68 6.05 -2.90
CA GLY A 371 18.16 4.71 -3.17
C GLY A 371 17.44 4.57 -4.50
N ASN A 372 16.93 3.36 -4.73
CA ASN A 372 16.04 3.08 -5.86
C ASN A 372 15.04 1.99 -5.51
N SER A 373 13.86 2.12 -6.10
CA SER A 373 12.80 1.14 -6.04
C SER A 373 12.44 0.69 -7.45
N GLN A 374 12.15 -0.60 -7.62
CA GLN A 374 11.76 -1.17 -8.91
C GLN A 374 10.61 -2.16 -8.73
N SER A 375 9.53 -1.99 -9.49
CA SER A 375 8.44 -2.96 -9.52
C SER A 375 8.81 -4.20 -10.32
N ASP A 376 8.08 -5.30 -10.11
CA ASP A 376 8.28 -6.56 -10.87
C ASP A 376 7.99 -6.39 -12.37
N ARG A 377 7.24 -5.36 -12.75
CA ARG A 377 7.01 -4.98 -14.16
C ARG A 377 8.04 -4.00 -14.72
N GLY A 378 9.04 -3.63 -13.92
CA GLY A 378 10.24 -2.90 -14.36
C GLY A 378 10.18 -1.38 -14.24
N VAL A 379 9.11 -0.80 -13.71
CA VAL A 379 9.02 0.65 -13.44
C VAL A 379 9.94 0.99 -12.27
N LYS A 380 10.65 2.11 -12.39
CA LYS A 380 11.66 2.53 -11.42
C LYS A 380 11.31 3.89 -10.84
N LEU A 381 11.69 4.08 -9.58
CA LEU A 381 11.68 5.36 -8.89
C LEU A 381 13.02 5.50 -8.17
N GLU A 382 13.70 6.63 -8.35
CA GLU A 382 14.84 6.97 -7.52
C GLU A 382 14.34 7.49 -6.17
N THR A 383 15.18 7.41 -5.15
CA THR A 383 14.87 7.94 -3.82
C THR A 383 16.03 8.81 -3.38
N GLN A 384 15.74 10.06 -3.04
CA GLN A 384 16.71 11.01 -2.50
C GLN A 384 16.02 11.74 -1.34
N GLY A 385 16.78 12.08 -0.31
CA GLY A 385 16.22 12.78 0.82
C GLY A 385 17.18 12.90 2.00
N HIS A 386 16.62 13.29 3.13
CA HIS A 386 17.35 13.46 4.38
C HIS A 386 16.50 13.08 5.58
N GLY A 387 17.17 12.73 6.67
CA GLY A 387 16.54 12.39 7.93
C GLY A 387 17.30 12.97 9.12
N LEU A 388 16.56 13.26 10.19
CA LEU A 388 17.11 13.64 11.48
C LEU A 388 16.58 12.67 12.53
N THR A 389 17.47 12.02 13.26
CA THR A 389 17.14 11.16 14.42
C THR A 389 17.66 11.81 15.69
N LEU A 390 16.80 11.96 16.68
CA LEU A 390 17.13 12.42 18.03
C LEU A 390 16.78 11.32 19.03
N SER A 391 17.66 11.05 19.99
CA SER A 391 17.45 10.03 21.02
C SER A 391 17.90 10.52 22.39
N LEU A 392 17.15 10.14 23.41
CA LEU A 392 17.56 10.21 24.81
C LEU A 392 17.35 8.84 25.44
N GLU A 393 18.41 8.27 25.99
CA GLU A 393 18.44 6.97 26.66
C GLU A 393 18.96 7.13 28.09
N GLY A 394 18.48 6.29 29.00
CA GLY A 394 19.08 6.17 30.32
C GLY A 394 18.91 4.78 30.90
N GLY A 395 19.85 4.40 31.77
CA GLY A 395 19.86 3.11 32.47
C GLY A 395 20.39 3.25 33.89
N TYR A 396 19.91 2.39 34.79
CA TYR A 396 20.32 2.39 36.20
C TYR A 396 20.55 0.96 36.70
N PRO A 397 21.81 0.52 36.89
CA PRO A 397 22.09 -0.84 37.33
C PRO A 397 21.75 -1.03 38.82
N VAL A 398 21.05 -2.12 39.12
CA VAL A 398 20.70 -2.57 40.46
C VAL A 398 21.44 -3.87 40.72
N ALA A 399 22.28 -3.90 41.76
CA ALA A 399 22.99 -5.10 42.15
C ALA A 399 22.00 -6.17 42.66
N LEU A 400 22.12 -7.40 42.13
CA LEU A 400 21.38 -8.58 42.59
C LEU A 400 22.26 -9.47 43.47
N SER A 401 23.56 -9.51 43.18
CA SER A 401 24.60 -10.22 43.93
C SER A 401 25.96 -9.59 43.63
N ASP A 402 27.04 -10.16 44.18
CA ASP A 402 28.41 -9.73 43.90
C ASP A 402 28.80 -9.85 42.41
N HIS A 403 28.16 -10.77 41.68
CA HIS A 403 28.48 -11.05 40.28
C HIS A 403 27.43 -10.59 39.28
N TRP A 404 26.22 -10.27 39.72
CA TRP A 404 25.10 -9.98 38.83
C TRP A 404 24.42 -8.66 39.16
N SER A 405 24.13 -7.88 38.13
CA SER A 405 23.27 -6.70 38.20
C SER A 405 22.19 -6.76 37.13
N VAL A 406 21.05 -6.13 37.41
CA VAL A 406 20.01 -5.86 36.41
C VAL A 406 19.93 -4.36 36.18
N GLU A 407 19.93 -3.96 34.93
CA GLU A 407 19.86 -2.56 34.52
C GLU A 407 18.58 -2.32 33.74
N PRO A 408 17.51 -1.81 34.39
CA PRO A 408 16.39 -1.22 33.69
C PRO A 408 16.84 -0.04 32.82
N GLN A 409 16.26 0.05 31.63
CA GLN A 409 16.59 1.03 30.61
C GLN A 409 15.31 1.64 30.01
N ALA A 410 15.39 2.91 29.64
CA ALA A 410 14.34 3.59 28.89
C ALA A 410 14.96 4.47 27.81
N GLN A 411 14.31 4.54 26.65
CA GLN A 411 14.75 5.36 25.53
C GLN A 411 13.55 6.04 24.86
N LEU A 412 13.73 7.29 24.47
CA LEU A 412 12.79 8.03 23.63
C LEU A 412 13.50 8.52 22.39
N ILE A 413 12.90 8.26 21.24
CA ILE A 413 13.46 8.52 19.91
C ILE A 413 12.45 9.33 19.10
N SER A 414 12.92 10.37 18.43
CA SER A 414 12.15 11.15 17.46
C SER A 414 12.88 11.16 16.12
N GLN A 415 12.19 10.82 15.04
CA GLN A 415 12.74 10.83 13.69
C GLN A 415 11.87 11.68 12.77
N HIS A 416 12.54 12.54 12.00
CA HIS A 416 11.95 13.29 10.91
C HIS A 416 12.59 12.83 9.60
N ILE A 417 11.79 12.57 8.57
CA ILE A 417 12.24 12.06 7.27
C ILE A 417 11.58 12.92 6.21
N SER A 418 12.39 13.42 5.27
CA SER A 418 11.94 14.18 4.13
C SER A 418 12.55 13.56 2.87
N LEU A 419 11.70 13.19 1.91
CA LEU A 419 12.11 12.64 0.62
C LEU A 419 11.69 13.59 -0.48
N ASP A 420 12.49 13.65 -1.53
CA ASP A 420 12.21 14.48 -2.70
C ASP A 420 11.10 13.86 -3.55
N ASP A 421 10.30 14.71 -4.19
CA ASP A 421 9.30 14.30 -5.16
C ASP A 421 9.95 13.76 -6.44
N GLN A 422 9.32 12.78 -7.08
CA GLN A 422 9.88 12.05 -8.20
C GLN A 422 8.82 11.70 -9.24
N ASN A 423 9.26 11.52 -10.49
CA ASN A 423 8.41 11.04 -11.57
C ASN A 423 8.84 9.65 -12.02
N ASP A 424 7.93 8.66 -11.99
CA ASP A 424 8.25 7.29 -12.39
C ASP A 424 7.97 6.98 -13.87
N GLY A 425 7.66 8.02 -14.66
CA GLY A 425 7.24 7.93 -16.05
C GLY A 425 5.75 7.61 -16.25
N ILE A 426 5.00 7.41 -15.18
CA ILE A 426 3.54 7.22 -15.20
C ILE A 426 2.84 8.36 -14.45
N SER A 427 3.38 8.77 -13.30
CA SER A 427 2.81 9.80 -12.42
C SER A 427 3.90 10.55 -11.66
N GLU A 428 3.60 11.77 -11.23
CA GLU A 428 4.35 12.43 -10.16
C GLU A 428 4.05 11.74 -8.82
N VAL A 429 5.08 11.50 -8.02
CA VAL A 429 5.02 10.79 -6.75
C VAL A 429 5.65 11.67 -5.68
N SER A 430 4.84 12.11 -4.72
CA SER A 430 5.29 12.91 -3.58
C SER A 430 5.14 12.17 -2.26
N PHE A 431 6.03 12.49 -1.31
CA PHE A 431 6.12 11.83 -0.02
C PHE A 431 5.88 12.81 1.13
N ASP A 432 4.89 12.50 1.96
CA ASP A 432 4.57 13.26 3.18
C ASP A 432 4.70 12.34 4.39
N SER A 433 5.75 12.53 5.19
CA SER A 433 6.01 11.76 6.41
C SER A 433 5.67 12.58 7.64
N GLN A 434 4.80 12.06 8.50
CA GLN A 434 4.69 12.60 9.86
C GLN A 434 5.93 12.19 10.68
N ASN A 435 6.16 12.89 11.80
CA ASN A 435 7.28 12.55 12.69
C ASN A 435 7.05 11.20 13.36
N TYR A 436 8.06 10.35 13.31
CA TYR A 436 8.08 9.09 14.05
C TYR A 436 8.53 9.36 15.48
N THR A 437 7.73 8.95 16.45
CA THR A 437 8.14 8.88 17.85
C THR A 437 8.17 7.43 18.28
N THR A 438 9.30 6.96 18.81
CA THR A 438 9.46 5.59 19.28
C THR A 438 9.97 5.59 20.72
N GLY A 439 9.33 4.80 21.58
CA GLY A 439 9.78 4.54 22.94
C GLY A 439 10.31 3.12 23.09
N ARG A 440 11.34 2.95 23.93
CA ARG A 440 11.84 1.65 24.38
C ARG A 440 11.78 1.57 25.90
N LEU A 441 11.33 0.44 26.42
CA LEU A 441 11.57 0.03 27.80
C LEU A 441 12.29 -1.32 27.77
N GLY A 442 13.37 -1.44 28.51
CA GLY A 442 14.17 -2.66 28.52
C GLY A 442 14.79 -2.97 29.86
N ALA A 443 15.37 -4.16 29.96
CA ALA A 443 16.21 -4.56 31.06
C ALA A 443 17.39 -5.39 30.55
N ARG A 444 18.58 -5.13 31.11
CA ARG A 444 19.81 -5.86 30.82
C ARG A 444 20.32 -6.55 32.08
N LEU A 445 20.40 -7.87 32.08
CA LEU A 445 21.02 -8.66 33.14
C LEU A 445 22.50 -8.84 32.78
N ASN A 446 23.40 -8.24 33.55
CA ASN A 446 24.85 -8.26 33.33
C ASN A 446 25.55 -9.09 34.41
N GLY A 447 26.48 -9.94 34.01
CA GLY A 447 27.35 -10.72 34.90
C GLY A 447 28.80 -10.26 34.80
N ARG A 448 29.54 -10.16 35.91
CA ARG A 448 30.96 -9.74 35.90
C ARG A 448 31.90 -10.85 36.32
N TYR A 449 32.82 -11.23 35.42
CA TYR A 449 33.74 -12.35 35.62
C TYR A 449 35.17 -12.02 35.17
N ARG A 450 36.13 -12.85 35.60
CA ARG A 450 37.50 -12.86 35.07
C ARG A 450 37.79 -14.24 34.45
N VAL A 451 38.09 -14.27 33.16
CA VAL A 451 38.48 -15.48 32.43
C VAL A 451 39.94 -15.33 32.01
N SER A 452 40.83 -16.17 32.55
CA SER A 452 42.28 -16.07 32.28
C SER A 452 42.85 -14.65 32.50
N ASN A 453 42.40 -13.99 33.57
CA ASN A 453 42.73 -12.61 33.95
C ASN A 453 42.16 -11.49 33.04
N THR A 454 41.36 -11.82 32.03
CA THR A 454 40.61 -10.88 31.19
C THR A 454 39.24 -10.60 31.84
N PRO A 455 38.86 -9.33 32.10
CA PRO A 455 37.50 -8.97 32.50
C PRO A 455 36.51 -9.27 31.37
N VAL A 456 35.47 -10.04 31.69
CA VAL A 456 34.42 -10.45 30.75
C VAL A 456 33.05 -10.25 31.38
N GLU A 457 32.16 -9.62 30.63
CA GLU A 457 30.81 -9.26 31.02
C GLU A 457 29.76 -9.84 30.06
N PRO A 458 29.31 -11.09 30.26
CA PRO A 458 28.16 -11.62 29.54
C PRO A 458 26.88 -10.93 29.98
N TYR A 459 25.96 -10.72 29.05
CA TYR A 459 24.65 -10.14 29.34
C TYR A 459 23.52 -10.82 28.58
N LEU A 460 22.33 -10.74 29.17
CA LEU A 460 21.04 -10.98 28.52
C LEU A 460 20.26 -9.66 28.52
N ARG A 461 19.49 -9.40 27.47
CA ARG A 461 18.60 -8.23 27.42
C ARG A 461 17.22 -8.60 26.88
N ALA A 462 16.23 -7.85 27.34
CA ALA A 462 14.88 -7.90 26.81
C ALA A 462 14.34 -6.48 26.69
N ASN A 463 13.71 -6.18 25.57
CA ASN A 463 13.17 -4.85 25.29
C ASN A 463 11.74 -4.95 24.77
N VAL A 464 10.97 -3.91 25.02
CA VAL A 464 9.68 -3.63 24.40
C VAL A 464 9.77 -2.28 23.71
N TRP A 465 9.40 -2.25 22.44
CA TRP A 465 9.38 -1.05 21.62
C TRP A 465 7.96 -0.66 21.25
N ARG A 466 7.73 0.65 21.19
CA ARG A 466 6.46 1.23 20.76
C ARG A 466 6.73 2.40 19.85
N THR A 467 6.38 2.27 18.57
CA THR A 467 6.23 3.42 17.68
C THR A 467 4.82 3.97 17.86
N PHE A 468 4.73 5.25 18.19
CA PHE A 468 3.48 5.94 18.46
C PHE A 468 2.73 6.28 17.15
N GLY A 469 1.58 6.95 17.28
CA GLY A 469 0.72 7.23 16.13
C GLY A 469 1.38 8.09 15.06
N GLY A 470 0.73 8.16 13.90
CA GLY A 470 1.21 8.87 12.73
C GLY A 470 1.01 8.04 11.45
N SER A 471 1.21 8.65 10.30
CA SER A 471 1.18 7.98 9.01
C SER A 471 2.10 8.63 8.00
N ASP A 472 2.63 7.82 7.09
CA ASP A 472 3.23 8.28 5.84
C ASP A 472 2.17 8.32 4.77
N THR A 473 2.20 9.32 3.91
CA THR A 473 1.36 9.42 2.73
C THR A 473 2.21 9.50 1.48
N VAL A 474 1.99 8.57 0.55
CA VAL A 474 2.47 8.69 -0.82
C VAL A 474 1.34 9.24 -1.67
N THR A 475 1.56 10.34 -2.38
CA THR A 475 0.55 10.98 -3.23
C THR A 475 0.92 10.83 -4.70
N TYR A 476 -0.05 10.43 -5.54
CA TYR A 476 0.13 10.28 -6.98
C TYR A 476 -0.59 11.41 -7.71
N ASP A 477 0.15 12.15 -8.55
CA ASP A 477 -0.33 13.29 -9.34
C ASP A 477 -1.14 14.33 -8.51
N ASP A 478 -0.78 14.52 -7.24
CA ASP A 478 -1.47 15.36 -6.25
C ASP A 478 -2.93 14.98 -5.93
N VAL A 479 -3.38 13.79 -6.34
CA VAL A 479 -4.78 13.35 -6.19
C VAL A 479 -4.89 12.17 -5.24
N ASP A 480 -4.31 11.02 -5.59
CA ASP A 480 -4.51 9.78 -4.83
C ASP A 480 -3.53 9.69 -3.66
N ARG A 481 -4.07 9.66 -2.43
CA ARG A 481 -3.29 9.61 -1.19
C ARG A 481 -3.29 8.19 -0.60
N ILE A 482 -2.14 7.53 -0.65
CA ILE A 482 -1.93 6.18 -0.13
C ILE A 482 -1.24 6.27 1.22
N LYS A 483 -1.91 5.81 2.28
CA LYS A 483 -1.42 5.95 3.66
C LYS A 483 -0.85 4.66 4.21
N THR A 484 0.29 4.75 4.89
CA THR A 484 0.91 3.69 5.70
C THR A 484 0.99 4.16 7.15
N GLN A 485 0.53 3.35 8.10
CA GLN A 485 0.50 3.72 9.51
C GLN A 485 1.85 3.43 10.19
N HIS A 486 2.27 4.33 11.08
CA HIS A 486 3.51 4.17 11.86
C HIS A 486 3.37 3.19 13.02
N LYS A 487 2.17 3.11 13.60
CA LYS A 487 1.90 2.46 14.88
C LYS A 487 2.35 1.00 14.85
N ALA A 488 3.33 0.70 15.68
CA ALA A 488 3.91 -0.63 15.81
C ALA A 488 4.28 -0.94 17.27
N SER A 489 4.19 -2.20 17.67
CA SER A 489 4.71 -2.70 18.94
C SER A 489 5.45 -4.01 18.75
N SER A 490 6.64 -4.07 19.31
CA SER A 490 7.52 -5.23 19.19
C SER A 490 8.26 -5.47 20.50
N ALA A 491 8.84 -6.67 20.61
CA ALA A 491 9.81 -7.01 21.61
C ALA A 491 11.03 -7.63 20.95
N ASP A 492 12.18 -7.45 21.58
CA ASP A 492 13.36 -8.24 21.28
C ASP A 492 13.93 -8.86 22.55
N VAL A 493 14.59 -10.00 22.36
CA VAL A 493 15.41 -10.65 23.37
C VAL A 493 16.77 -10.93 22.76
N GLY A 494 17.81 -10.70 23.54
CA GLY A 494 19.17 -10.82 23.05
C GLY A 494 20.16 -11.23 24.11
N MET A 495 21.34 -11.58 23.63
CA MET A 495 22.47 -11.96 24.47
C MET A 495 23.75 -11.40 23.88
N GLY A 496 24.76 -11.20 24.73
CA GLY A 496 26.05 -10.74 24.25
C GLY A 496 27.12 -10.80 25.32
N VAL A 497 28.27 -10.26 24.98
CA VAL A 497 29.45 -10.22 25.84
C VAL A 497 30.26 -8.97 25.58
N VAL A 498 30.81 -8.40 26.65
CA VAL A 498 31.84 -7.35 26.60
C VAL A 498 33.13 -7.95 27.18
N ALA A 499 34.26 -7.77 26.51
CA ALA A 499 35.56 -8.27 26.97
C ALA A 499 36.62 -7.17 26.89
N GLN A 500 37.29 -6.90 28.01
CA GLN A 500 38.39 -5.94 28.08
C GLN A 500 39.71 -6.67 27.82
N LEU A 501 40.13 -6.74 26.55
CA LEU A 501 41.29 -7.50 26.09
C LEU A 501 42.62 -6.95 26.62
N SER A 502 42.69 -5.63 26.82
CA SER A 502 43.80 -4.93 27.46
C SER A 502 43.27 -3.71 28.23
N PRO A 503 44.09 -2.99 29.02
CA PRO A 503 43.67 -1.75 29.67
C PRO A 503 43.15 -0.68 28.68
N THR A 504 43.51 -0.78 27.40
CA THR A 504 43.18 0.20 26.36
C THR A 504 42.27 -0.34 25.27
N VAL A 505 41.95 -1.64 25.26
CA VAL A 505 41.17 -2.27 24.18
C VAL A 505 40.06 -3.12 24.75
N ALA A 506 38.83 -2.84 24.33
CA ALA A 506 37.65 -3.62 24.64
C ALA A 506 36.90 -4.00 23.36
N VAL A 507 36.28 -5.18 23.36
CA VAL A 507 35.44 -5.69 22.28
C VAL A 507 34.09 -6.07 22.86
N TYR A 508 33.02 -5.81 22.12
CA TYR A 508 31.67 -6.21 22.49
C TYR A 508 30.94 -6.84 21.31
N LEU A 509 30.17 -7.88 21.61
CA LEU A 509 29.40 -8.68 20.66
C LEU A 509 27.98 -8.84 21.21
N GLY A 510 26.99 -8.80 20.33
CA GLY A 510 25.58 -9.06 20.67
C GLY A 510 24.81 -9.68 19.51
N ALA A 511 23.76 -10.41 19.84
CA ALA A 511 22.77 -10.89 18.89
C ALA A 511 21.38 -10.85 19.52
N ASP A 512 20.38 -10.49 18.71
CA ASP A 512 19.00 -10.28 19.15
C ASP A 512 18.02 -10.95 18.19
N TYR A 513 16.86 -11.31 18.75
CA TYR A 513 15.71 -11.82 18.01
C TYR A 513 14.50 -10.92 18.26
N ASP A 514 13.97 -10.35 17.17
CA ASP A 514 12.82 -9.46 17.19
C ASP A 514 11.52 -10.21 16.89
N ALA A 515 10.44 -9.84 17.58
CA ALA A 515 9.08 -10.33 17.34
C ALA A 515 8.03 -9.23 17.52
N ASN A 516 6.92 -9.30 16.78
CA ASN A 516 5.78 -8.40 16.97
C ASN A 516 5.00 -8.68 18.26
N LEU A 517 4.41 -7.62 18.83
CA LEU A 517 3.45 -7.65 19.93
C LEU A 517 2.07 -7.11 19.51
N ASP A 518 1.88 -6.80 18.24
CA ASP A 518 0.63 -6.31 17.66
C ASP A 518 0.22 -7.10 16.41
N SER A 519 -0.76 -6.58 15.66
CA SER A 519 -1.27 -7.22 14.44
C SER A 519 -0.37 -7.08 13.21
N ASN A 520 0.70 -6.28 13.28
CA ASN A 520 1.66 -6.18 12.19
C ASN A 520 2.70 -7.29 12.37
N ASP A 521 3.04 -8.01 11.30
CA ASP A 521 4.15 -8.96 11.31
C ASP A 521 5.48 -8.24 11.53
N LEU A 522 6.27 -8.74 12.48
CA LEU A 522 7.70 -8.44 12.63
C LEU A 522 8.41 -9.72 13.08
N LYS A 523 9.44 -10.10 12.34
CA LYS A 523 10.41 -11.10 12.77
C LYS A 523 11.79 -10.69 12.27
N GLY A 524 12.78 -10.69 13.15
CA GLY A 524 14.14 -10.26 12.80
C GLY A 524 15.20 -11.02 13.57
N ILE A 525 16.39 -11.10 12.99
CA ILE A 525 17.62 -11.47 13.70
C ILE A 525 18.64 -10.39 13.40
N SER A 526 19.19 -9.81 14.46
CA SER A 526 20.24 -8.81 14.35
C SER A 526 21.52 -9.24 15.06
N GLY A 527 22.64 -8.72 14.55
CA GLY A 527 23.97 -8.93 15.09
C GLY A 527 24.70 -7.61 15.25
N ASN A 528 25.51 -7.52 16.30
CA ASN A 528 26.30 -6.34 16.60
C ASN A 528 27.72 -6.71 17.04
N VAL A 529 28.73 -6.07 16.44
CA VAL A 529 30.13 -6.20 16.85
C VAL A 529 30.73 -4.82 16.96
N GLY A 530 31.44 -4.54 18.06
CA GLY A 530 32.22 -3.32 18.13
C GLY A 530 33.47 -3.43 18.97
N ILE A 531 34.31 -2.43 18.79
CA ILE A 531 35.62 -2.27 19.42
C ILE A 531 35.71 -0.85 19.98
N ARG A 532 36.30 -0.72 21.16
CA ARG A 532 36.65 0.56 21.77
C ARG A 532 38.14 0.55 22.11
N MET A 533 38.81 1.65 21.80
CA MET A 533 40.24 1.84 22.03
C MET A 533 40.48 3.18 22.75
N SER A 534 41.16 3.17 23.88
CA SER A 534 41.56 4.37 24.63
C SER A 534 43.07 4.63 24.58
N TRP A 535 43.49 5.89 24.73
CA TRP A 535 44.90 6.30 24.71
C TRP A 535 45.22 7.50 25.60
#